data_AF-A0A258BCK0-F1
#
_entry.id   AF-A0A258BCK0-F1
#
_cell.length_a   1.000
_cell.length_b   1.000
_cell.length_c   1.000
_cell.angle_alpha   90.00
_cell.angle_beta   90.00
_cell.angle_gamma   90.00
#
_symmetry.space_group_name_H-M   'P 1'
#
loop_
_entity.id
_entity.type
_entity.pdbx_description
1 polymer ?
#
loop_
_entity_poly.entity_id
_entity_poly.type
_entity_poly.pdbx_seq_one_letter_code
_entity_poly.pdbx_strand_id
1 'polypeptide(L)' 'AGARINLELLKRGIIVRPVGNYGLPQWLRISIGLPEENAAFIAALQEILAK' A
#
# COMPACT_ATOMS: atom_id res chain seq x y z
N ALA A 1 3.17 2.95 10.96
CA ALA A 1 3.72 2.20 9.81
C ALA A 1 2.85 2.37 8.56
N GLY A 2 1.54 2.06 8.63
CA GLY A 2 0.62 2.14 7.48
C GLY A 2 0.63 3.48 6.73
N ALA A 3 0.66 4.62 7.43
CA ALA A 3 0.73 5.94 6.79
C ALA A 3 2.03 6.16 5.97
N ARG A 4 3.17 5.64 6.43
CA ARG A 4 4.45 5.72 5.70
C ARG A 4 4.37 4.92 4.41
N ILE A 5 3.92 3.67 4.49
CA ILE A 5 3.81 2.77 3.33
C ILE A 5 2.78 3.32 2.33
N ASN A 6 1.66 3.89 2.80
CA ASN A 6 0.69 4.56 1.94
C ASN A 6 1.33 5.67 1.09
N LEU A 7 2.14 6.55 1.70
CA LEU A 7 2.80 7.64 0.99
C LEU A 7 3.81 7.13 -0.04
N GLU A 8 4.57 6.09 0.29
CA GLU A 8 5.55 5.51 -0.64
C GLU A 8 4.87 4.79 -1.83
N LEU A 9 3.75 4.10 -1.59
CA LEU A 9 2.93 3.51 -2.65
C LEU A 9 2.31 4.59 -3.54
N LEU A 10 1.79 5.67 -2.94
CA LEU A 10 1.20 6.80 -3.66
C LEU A 10 2.20 7.45 -4.63
N LYS A 11 3.46 7.64 -4.21
CA LYS A 11 4.53 8.17 -5.07
C LYS A 11 4.82 7.29 -6.29
N ARG A 12 4.52 6.00 -6.21
CA ARG A 12 4.68 5.01 -7.29
C ARG A 12 3.41 4.85 -8.14
N GLY A 13 2.39 5.68 -7.91
CA GLY A 13 1.12 5.61 -8.63
C GLY A 13 0.13 4.57 -8.10
N ILE A 14 0.43 3.91 -6.97
CA ILE A 14 -0.41 2.87 -6.38
C ILE A 14 -1.23 3.46 -5.24
N ILE A 15 -2.54 3.56 -5.44
CA ILE A 15 -3.46 4.17 -4.48
C ILE A 15 -4.02 3.08 -3.55
N VAL A 16 -3.69 3.16 -2.26
CA VAL A 16 -4.27 2.31 -1.20
C VAL A 16 -5.02 3.17 -0.19
N ARG A 17 -5.92 2.58 0.61
CA ARG A 17 -6.67 3.33 1.62
C ARG A 17 -6.15 3.03 3.03
N PRO A 18 -5.59 4.01 3.75
CA PRO A 18 -5.27 3.84 5.17
C PRO A 18 -6.56 3.76 5.98
N VAL A 19 -6.62 2.81 6.91
CA VAL A 19 -7.78 2.61 7.81
C VAL A 19 -7.49 3.11 9.23
N GLY A 20 -6.60 4.09 9.35
CA GLY A 20 -6.26 4.69 10.64
C GLY A 20 -7.47 5.26 11.39
N ASN A 21 -8.47 5.76 10.66
CA ASN A 21 -9.71 6.28 11.22
C ASN A 21 -10.61 5.20 11.89
N TYR A 22 -10.31 3.91 11.68
CA TYR A 22 -11.00 2.77 12.31
C TYR A 22 -10.25 2.24 13.54
N GLY A 23 -9.29 3.00 14.09
CA GLY A 23 -8.45 2.54 15.20
C GLY A 23 -7.34 1.58 14.78
N LEU A 24 -7.09 1.44 13.47
CA LEU A 24 -6.07 0.56 12.89
C LEU A 24 -4.97 1.39 12.17
N PRO A 25 -4.18 2.21 12.89
CA PRO A 25 -3.22 3.17 12.31
C PRO A 25 -2.03 2.53 11.57
N GLN A 26 -1.83 1.22 11.76
CA GLN A 26 -0.77 0.47 11.10
C GLN A 26 -1.26 -0.33 9.87
N TRP A 27 -2.56 -0.33 9.61
CA TRP A 27 -3.17 -1.18 8.59
C TRP A 27 -3.57 -0.39 7.34
N LEU A 28 -3.56 -1.08 6.21
CA LEU A 28 -3.96 -0.57 4.91
C LEU A 28 -5.04 -1.49 4.34
N ARG A 29 -6.07 -0.90 3.75
CA ARG A 29 -7.05 -1.63 2.95
C ARG A 29 -6.65 -1.53 1.49
N ILE A 30 -6.44 -2.70 0.88
CA ILE A 30 -6.07 -2.85 -0.52
C ILE A 30 -7.26 -3.46 -1.24
N SER A 31 -7.66 -2.88 -2.37
CA SER A 31 -8.62 -3.49 -3.28
C SER A 31 -7.87 -4.45 -4.20
N ILE A 32 -8.41 -5.65 -4.40
CA ILE A 32 -7.83 -6.60 -5.35
C ILE A 32 -8.31 -6.23 -6.75
N GLY A 33 -7.35 -5.83 -7.60
CA GLY A 33 -7.58 -5.46 -8.99
C GLY A 33 -7.24 -6.59 -9.95
N LEU A 34 -6.88 -6.22 -11.17
CA LEU A 34 -6.36 -7.12 -12.19
C LEU A 34 -5.04 -7.78 -11.72
N PRO A 35 -4.69 -8.96 -12.26
CA PRO A 35 -3.44 -9.65 -11.91
C PRO A 35 -2.19 -8.78 -12.09
N GLU A 36 -2.13 -7.96 -13.14
CA GLU A 36 -1.03 -7.04 -13.40
C GLU A 36 -0.92 -5.91 -12.36
N GLU A 37 -2.05 -5.36 -11.92
CA GLU A 37 -2.10 -4.34 -10.86
C GLU A 37 -1.63 -4.92 -9.53
N ASN A 38 -2.05 -6.15 -9.23
CA ASN A 38 -1.63 -6.86 -8.02
C ASN A 38 -0.13 -7.18 -8.06
N ALA A 39 0.41 -7.58 -9.22
CA ALA A 39 1.83 -7.81 -9.38
C ALA A 39 2.67 -6.53 -9.19
N ALA A 40 2.23 -5.42 -9.78
CA ALA A 40 2.87 -4.11 -9.59
C ALA A 40 2.84 -3.65 -8.13
N PHE A 41 1.70 -3.85 -7.44
CA PHE A 41 1.57 -3.56 -6.01
C PHE A 41 2.55 -4.39 -5.15
N ILE A 42 2.62 -5.71 -5.38
CA ILE A 42 3.49 -6.61 -4.61
C ILE A 42 4.97 -6.22 -4.81
N ALA A 43 5.40 -5.99 -6.05
CA ALA A 43 6.76 -5.55 -6.35
C ALA A 43 7.11 -4.24 -5.64
N ALA A 44 6.23 -3.24 -5.72
CA ALA A 44 6.43 -1.97 -5.05
C ALA A 44 6.48 -2.12 -3.52
N LEU A 45 5.62 -2.97 -2.95
CA LEU A 45 5.61 -3.23 -1.51
C LEU A 45 6.91 -3.89 -1.04
N GLN A 46 7.43 -4.86 -1.79
CA GLN A 46 8.70 -5.52 -1.47
C GLN A 46 9.86 -4.51 -1.44
N GLU A 47 9.94 -3.61 -2.42
CA GLU A 47 10.98 -2.58 -2.45
C GLU A 47 10.88 -1.58 -1.27
N ILE A 48 9.66 -1.23 -0.85
CA ILE A 48 9.43 -0.32 0.28
C ILE A 48 9.81 -0.98 1.60
N LEU A 49 9.56 -2.29 1.75
CA LEU A 49 9.85 -3.06 2.96
C LEU A 49 11.32 -3.47 3.07
N ALA A 50 12.04 -3.58 1.95
CA ALA A 50 13.48 -3.85 1.92
C ALA A 50 14.35 -2.63 2.32
N LYS A 51 13.73 -1.47 2.53
CA LYS A 51 14.34 -0.22 3.02
C LYS A 51 13.99 0.04 4.48
#